data_AF-A0A1H8GYH3-F1
#
_entry.id   AF-A0A1H8GYH3-F1
#
_cell.length_a   1.000
_cell.length_b   1.000
_cell.length_c   1.000
_cell.angle_alpha   90.00
_cell.angle_beta   90.00
_cell.angle_gamma   90.00
#
_symmetry.space_group_name_H-M   'P 1'
#
loop_
_entity.id
_entity.type
_entity.pdbx_description
1 polymer ?
#
loop_
_entity_poly.entity_id
_entity_poly.type
_entity_poly.pdbx_seq_one_letter_code
_entity_poly.pdbx_strand_id
1 'polypeptide(L)'
;MLGLGPVDVVLRQMRGPVGPPGLQHLVILAYGQSNEAGSTLTSGSFIDPVLDQDASGRIRVWNPTAARDDAAVQPLVWPGTGQNCPARSFRLAQALLSVVTGKIVIVPVAVGGAKMTGGPLGLGGSSYAVAKARLTACLAAFPGAEVVMSWTQGEQDANENVTQAQYTAAFTAMLADLRSVPGAARMGVFIHQMQPIRFIANSLYAADRPTRVAIDAAHKAIPLSTARTVFVGADVADTFAGYGDPTHFDAAGHRDAGNRAAVLMPLIQTWQTTLPAVPAAPVIVTGRTIRIAVPQPQPPAWVVAYREAGSSGAWTEQPACPPVWTDAGGTFDVAIPGGGAVDVRLHARSFAGTSAPSAVVRVAAIAAPPAAAWWHPLALIHLDYPGDRAFVAGTAYASMAAARAAGAVVQTGGLDRVPIAVPAASWALVGTGVTGGGLPTVNQPRYLAAVDDGADGAPVDHLAWLAEALWGTTEAAFNVGVYTDGVSQLSNIPSADTSKPAGRSQPVRMGLRAKANACIVAMDGVTLGTDVACAVPAITQLVVGNRDNGGRPWQGQVHQVLFVNAEIDAATLNAALS
;
A
#
# COMPACT_ATOMS: atom_id res chain seq x y z
N MET A 1 25.09 19.16 -1.19
CA MET A 1 25.61 17.77 -1.30
C MET A 1 24.60 16.85 -0.64
N LEU A 2 23.63 16.34 -1.41
CA LEU A 2 22.74 15.28 -0.94
C LEU A 2 23.49 13.95 -1.15
N GLY A 3 23.68 13.20 -0.06
CA GLY A 3 24.41 11.94 -0.10
C GLY A 3 23.72 10.96 -1.06
N LEU A 4 24.46 10.52 -2.08
CA LEU A 4 24.08 9.36 -2.88
C LEU A 4 23.95 8.17 -1.91
N GLY A 5 22.71 7.78 -1.62
CA GLY A 5 22.39 6.69 -0.71
C GLY A 5 22.84 5.31 -1.22
N PRO A 6 22.34 4.21 -0.62
CA PRO A 6 22.83 2.83 -0.78
C PRO A 6 22.94 2.27 -2.22
N VAL A 7 22.43 2.98 -3.23
CA VAL A 7 22.58 2.67 -4.66
C VAL A 7 24.06 2.53 -5.06
N ASP A 8 24.95 3.35 -4.50
CA ASP A 8 26.37 3.32 -4.87
C ASP A 8 27.10 2.06 -4.35
N VAL A 9 26.63 1.49 -3.23
CA VAL A 9 27.17 0.25 -2.65
C VAL A 9 26.71 -0.97 -3.46
N VAL A 10 25.44 -1.00 -3.87
CA VAL A 10 24.89 -2.08 -4.70
C VAL A 10 25.51 -2.08 -6.10
N LEU A 11 25.67 -0.90 -6.72
CA LEU A 11 26.36 -0.78 -8.01
C LEU A 11 27.84 -1.15 -7.92
N ARG A 12 28.54 -0.87 -6.81
CA ARG A 12 29.93 -1.31 -6.60
C ARG A 12 30.05 -2.82 -6.39
N GLN A 13 29.12 -3.45 -5.66
CA GLN A 13 29.11 -4.91 -5.48
C GLN A 13 28.75 -5.67 -6.77
N MET A 14 28.00 -5.07 -7.68
CA MET A 14 27.69 -5.65 -9.00
C MET A 14 28.79 -5.42 -10.05
N ARG A 15 29.79 -4.55 -9.78
CA ARG A 15 30.99 -4.39 -10.61
C ARG A 15 32.01 -5.52 -10.33
N GLY A 16 31.61 -6.77 -10.55
CA GLY A 16 32.58 -7.84 -10.73
C GLY A 16 33.56 -7.51 -11.88
N PRO A 17 34.76 -8.10 -11.92
CA PRO A 17 35.83 -7.76 -12.86
C PRO A 17 35.53 -8.10 -14.35
N VAL A 18 34.28 -8.39 -14.70
CA VAL A 18 33.83 -8.75 -16.05
C VAL A 18 32.51 -8.03 -16.34
N GLY A 19 32.56 -6.71 -16.49
CA GLY A 19 31.44 -6.00 -17.09
C GLY A 19 31.23 -6.51 -18.53
N PRO A 20 29.99 -6.65 -19.03
CA PRO A 20 29.77 -6.99 -20.43
C PRO A 20 30.53 -5.96 -21.31
N PRO A 21 31.02 -6.36 -22.50
CA PRO A 21 31.61 -5.42 -23.44
C PRO A 21 30.68 -4.22 -23.58
N GLY A 22 31.21 -3.01 -23.32
CA GLY A 22 30.39 -1.81 -23.14
C GLY A 22 29.37 -1.64 -24.26
N LEU A 23 28.10 -1.44 -23.90
CA LEU A 23 27.02 -1.30 -24.88
C LEU A 23 27.32 -0.08 -25.75
N GLN A 24 27.49 -0.30 -27.07
CA GLN A 24 27.82 0.79 -27.98
C GLN A 24 26.66 1.78 -28.11
N HIS A 25 25.44 1.28 -28.34
CA HIS A 25 24.23 2.08 -28.42
C HIS A 25 23.10 1.39 -27.65
N LEU A 26 22.18 2.20 -27.10
CA LEU A 26 20.96 1.73 -26.44
C LEU A 26 19.76 2.46 -27.03
N VAL A 27 18.72 1.73 -27.38
CA VAL A 27 17.41 2.27 -27.77
C VAL A 27 16.42 1.99 -26.65
N ILE A 28 15.75 3.03 -26.15
CA ILE A 28 14.70 2.93 -25.14
C ILE A 28 13.36 3.24 -25.82
N LEU A 29 12.53 2.22 -25.98
CA LEU A 29 11.13 2.39 -26.39
C LEU A 29 10.30 2.83 -25.17
N ALA A 30 9.97 4.12 -25.08
CA ALA A 30 9.14 4.66 -24.00
C ALA A 30 7.66 4.54 -24.39
N TYR A 31 7.03 3.43 -23.99
CA TYR A 31 5.70 3.02 -24.47
C TYR A 31 4.73 2.77 -23.33
N GLY A 32 3.46 3.16 -23.49
CA GLY A 32 2.47 3.10 -22.43
C GLY A 32 1.55 4.32 -22.45
N GLN A 33 1.14 4.79 -21.27
CA GLN A 33 0.21 5.92 -21.14
C GLN A 33 0.82 7.16 -20.47
N SER A 34 0.01 8.00 -19.84
CA SER A 34 0.38 9.29 -19.27
C SER A 34 1.54 9.23 -18.27
N ASN A 35 1.63 8.15 -17.46
CA ASN A 35 2.73 7.92 -16.52
C ASN A 35 4.05 7.49 -17.18
N GLU A 36 4.01 6.94 -18.40
CA GLU A 36 5.22 6.76 -19.20
C GLU A 36 5.64 8.09 -19.86
N ALA A 37 4.64 8.87 -20.28
CA ALA A 37 4.80 10.14 -20.96
C ALA A 37 5.30 11.31 -20.08
N GLY A 38 5.38 11.15 -18.74
CA GLY A 38 5.74 12.26 -17.84
C GLY A 38 4.61 13.28 -17.64
N SER A 39 3.35 12.82 -17.63
CA SER A 39 2.22 13.69 -17.31
C SER A 39 2.06 13.84 -15.80
N THR A 40 1.68 15.04 -15.35
CA THR A 40 1.15 15.29 -14.00
C THR A 40 0.07 16.36 -14.10
N LEU A 41 -1.01 16.25 -13.33
CA LEU A 41 -2.03 17.30 -13.22
C LEU A 41 -1.77 18.23 -12.01
N THR A 42 -0.66 18.04 -11.28
CA THR A 42 -0.34 18.85 -10.10
C THR A 42 0.52 20.06 -10.44
N SER A 43 0.18 21.21 -9.87
CA SER A 43 1.03 22.40 -9.86
C SER A 43 2.16 22.22 -8.85
N GLY A 44 3.42 22.26 -9.29
CA GLY A 44 4.59 22.31 -8.39
C GLY A 44 5.64 21.22 -8.59
N SER A 45 5.31 20.15 -9.32
CA SER A 45 6.21 19.03 -9.60
C SER A 45 6.71 19.07 -11.04
N PHE A 46 7.57 20.05 -11.34
CA PHE A 46 8.02 20.30 -12.71
C PHE A 46 9.39 19.68 -13.01
N ILE A 47 9.70 19.65 -14.31
CA ILE A 47 11.04 19.41 -14.84
C ILE A 47 12.04 20.35 -14.16
N ASP A 48 13.07 19.76 -13.55
CA ASP A 48 14.17 20.50 -12.95
C ASP A 48 15.18 20.88 -14.05
N PRO A 49 15.50 22.18 -14.20
CA PRO A 49 16.37 22.67 -15.28
C PRO A 49 17.83 22.22 -15.16
N VAL A 50 18.21 21.58 -14.04
CA VAL A 50 19.56 21.05 -13.82
C VAL A 50 19.52 19.52 -13.81
N LEU A 51 18.64 18.92 -13.00
CA LEU A 51 18.62 17.46 -12.80
C LEU A 51 18.05 16.70 -13.99
N ASP A 52 17.11 17.29 -14.73
CA ASP A 52 16.39 16.62 -15.82
C ASP A 52 16.91 17.04 -17.21
N GLN A 53 18.18 17.47 -17.28
CA GLN A 53 18.88 17.79 -18.52
C GLN A 53 19.99 16.77 -18.82
N ASP A 54 20.37 16.67 -20.10
CA ASP A 54 21.52 15.86 -20.52
C ASP A 54 22.74 16.73 -20.77
N ALA A 55 23.66 16.78 -19.80
CA ALA A 55 24.92 17.49 -19.95
C ALA A 55 25.91 16.77 -20.90
N SER A 56 25.70 15.49 -21.22
CA SER A 56 26.63 14.69 -22.02
C SER A 56 26.41 14.81 -23.53
N GLY A 57 25.22 15.25 -23.96
CA GLY A 57 24.79 15.25 -25.35
C GLY A 57 24.56 13.84 -25.95
N ARG A 58 24.67 12.77 -25.15
CA ARG A 58 24.52 11.37 -25.59
C ARG A 58 23.10 10.81 -25.41
N ILE A 59 22.24 11.48 -24.64
CA ILE A 59 20.82 11.16 -24.56
C ILE A 59 20.10 11.88 -25.69
N ARG A 60 19.47 11.10 -26.56
CA ARG A 60 18.86 11.56 -27.79
C ARG A 60 17.40 11.16 -27.82
N VAL A 61 16.59 11.87 -28.61
CA VAL A 61 15.20 11.52 -28.86
C VAL A 61 15.04 11.24 -30.35
N TRP A 62 14.33 10.15 -30.69
CA TRP A 62 14.06 9.82 -32.08
C TRP A 62 13.02 10.77 -32.66
N ASN A 63 13.41 11.54 -33.68
CA ASN A 63 12.52 12.39 -34.46
C ASN A 63 12.01 11.60 -35.68
N PRO A 64 10.73 11.16 -35.67
CA PRO A 64 10.20 10.33 -36.73
C PRO A 64 9.98 11.11 -38.04
N THR A 65 9.80 12.43 -37.97
CA THR A 65 9.57 13.27 -39.16
C THR A 65 10.86 13.50 -39.93
N ALA A 66 11.96 13.76 -39.22
CA ALA A 66 13.27 13.96 -39.82
C ALA A 66 14.08 12.65 -39.97
N ALA A 67 13.55 11.51 -39.49
CA ALA A 67 14.22 10.21 -39.47
C ALA A 67 15.65 10.27 -38.90
N ARG A 68 15.83 10.98 -37.78
CA ARG A 68 17.13 11.18 -37.12
C ARG A 68 16.98 11.27 -35.61
N ASP A 69 18.10 11.22 -34.90
CA ASP A 69 18.14 11.47 -33.45
C ASP A 69 18.43 12.96 -33.15
N ASP A 70 17.53 13.63 -32.46
CA ASP A 70 17.71 15.01 -31.98
C ASP A 70 18.18 15.00 -30.50
N ALA A 71 18.66 16.13 -29.99
CA ALA A 71 19.00 16.25 -28.58
C ALA A 71 17.74 16.05 -27.74
N ALA A 72 17.81 15.20 -26.71
CA ALA A 72 16.67 15.00 -25.83
C ALA A 72 16.49 16.21 -24.91
N VAL A 73 15.33 16.86 -25.01
CA VAL A 73 14.93 17.99 -24.16
C VAL A 73 13.63 17.59 -23.48
N GLN A 74 13.53 17.81 -22.17
CA GLN A 74 12.29 17.59 -21.41
C GLN A 74 11.32 18.77 -21.61
N PRO A 75 10.00 18.52 -21.67
CA PRO A 75 9.36 17.20 -21.73
C PRO A 75 9.66 16.48 -23.05
N LEU A 76 9.71 15.14 -23.05
CA LEU A 76 9.94 14.32 -24.26
C LEU A 76 8.71 14.31 -25.18
N VAL A 77 8.32 15.48 -25.68
CA VAL A 77 7.08 15.68 -26.41
C VAL A 77 7.24 15.26 -27.87
N TRP A 78 6.45 14.28 -28.33
CA TRP A 78 6.08 14.19 -29.75
C TRP A 78 4.86 13.27 -30.05
N PRO A 79 3.66 13.79 -30.39
CA PRO A 79 3.17 15.18 -30.33
C PRO A 79 2.09 15.30 -29.24
N GLY A 80 2.36 15.99 -28.13
CA GLY A 80 1.36 16.12 -27.06
C GLY A 80 1.71 17.20 -26.05
N THR A 81 0.90 18.25 -26.01
CA THR A 81 0.93 19.27 -24.96
C THR A 81 0.40 18.70 -23.64
N GLY A 82 0.94 19.13 -22.50
CA GLY A 82 0.45 18.74 -21.16
C GLY A 82 1.39 17.83 -20.35
N GLN A 83 2.57 17.48 -20.87
CA GLN A 83 3.63 16.83 -20.09
C GLN A 83 4.40 17.89 -19.31
N ASN A 84 4.36 17.81 -17.98
CA ASN A 84 4.99 18.79 -17.09
C ASN A 84 6.05 18.15 -16.16
N CYS A 85 6.11 16.81 -16.12
CA CYS A 85 7.11 16.05 -15.36
C CYS A 85 8.22 15.52 -16.26
N PRO A 86 9.41 15.22 -15.69
CA PRO A 86 10.42 14.48 -16.40
C PRO A 86 9.93 13.07 -16.77
N ALA A 87 10.17 12.64 -17.99
CA ALA A 87 9.86 11.27 -18.40
C ALA A 87 10.80 10.27 -17.67
N ARG A 88 10.23 9.21 -17.08
CA ARG A 88 11.01 8.17 -16.38
C ARG A 88 12.04 7.48 -17.28
N SER A 89 11.73 7.33 -18.56
CA SER A 89 12.64 6.77 -19.59
C SER A 89 13.87 7.64 -19.83
N PHE A 90 13.76 8.96 -19.63
CA PHE A 90 14.93 9.85 -19.64
C PHE A 90 15.78 9.66 -18.40
N ARG A 91 15.15 9.49 -17.23
CA ARG A 91 15.91 9.21 -16.02
C ARG A 91 16.63 7.86 -16.08
N LEU A 92 15.97 6.85 -16.64
CA LEU A 92 16.59 5.57 -16.99
C LEU A 92 17.81 5.78 -17.91
N ALA A 93 17.68 6.60 -18.96
CA ALA A 93 18.80 6.93 -19.85
C ALA A 93 19.97 7.59 -19.10
N GLN A 94 19.69 8.60 -18.25
CA GLN A 94 20.72 9.26 -17.44
C GLN A 94 21.48 8.28 -16.56
N ALA A 95 20.77 7.39 -15.86
CA ALA A 95 21.37 6.39 -14.98
C ALA A 95 22.22 5.34 -15.74
N LEU A 96 21.93 5.11 -17.03
CA LEU A 96 22.66 4.17 -17.87
C LEU A 96 23.83 4.80 -18.66
N LEU A 97 24.05 6.12 -18.57
CA LEU A 97 25.16 6.80 -19.25
C LEU A 97 26.54 6.25 -18.89
N SER A 98 26.72 5.68 -17.70
CA SER A 98 28.01 5.10 -17.28
C SER A 98 28.27 3.71 -17.87
N VAL A 99 27.24 3.02 -18.39
CA VAL A 99 27.36 1.67 -18.96
C VAL A 99 27.25 1.65 -20.48
N VAL A 100 26.67 2.70 -21.09
CA VAL A 100 26.58 2.87 -22.53
C VAL A 100 27.67 3.83 -22.99
N THR A 101 28.46 3.44 -23.99
CA THR A 101 29.60 4.25 -24.47
C THR A 101 29.19 5.24 -25.55
N GLY A 102 28.31 4.87 -26.47
CA GLY A 102 27.75 5.76 -27.50
C GLY A 102 26.45 6.44 -27.07
N LYS A 103 25.52 6.57 -28.02
CA LYS A 103 24.22 7.23 -27.83
C LYS A 103 23.18 6.33 -27.15
N ILE A 104 22.37 6.94 -26.29
CA ILE A 104 21.11 6.38 -25.78
C ILE A 104 19.97 7.12 -26.49
N VAL A 105 19.18 6.43 -27.32
CA VAL A 105 18.11 7.01 -28.13
C VAL A 105 16.76 6.61 -27.57
N ILE A 106 15.98 7.59 -27.10
CA ILE A 106 14.62 7.37 -26.60
C ILE A 106 13.64 7.51 -27.76
N VAL A 107 12.76 6.54 -27.92
CA VAL A 107 11.65 6.55 -28.88
C VAL A 107 10.35 6.83 -28.10
N PRO A 108 9.91 8.10 -28.02
CA PRO A 108 8.73 8.47 -27.23
C PRO A 108 7.46 8.12 -28.00
N VAL A 109 6.70 7.16 -27.49
CA VAL A 109 5.46 6.65 -28.11
C VAL A 109 4.34 6.40 -27.10
N ALA A 110 4.49 6.88 -25.88
CA ALA A 110 3.45 6.83 -24.86
C ALA A 110 2.28 7.77 -25.19
N VAL A 111 1.05 7.34 -24.91
CA VAL A 111 -0.18 8.07 -25.23
C VAL A 111 -1.09 8.14 -24.01
N GLY A 112 -1.30 9.35 -23.47
CA GLY A 112 -2.17 9.58 -22.31
C GLY A 112 -3.58 9.02 -22.51
N GLY A 113 -4.12 8.36 -21.48
CA GLY A 113 -5.48 7.79 -21.49
C GLY A 113 -5.67 6.58 -22.41
N ALA A 114 -4.62 6.08 -23.08
CA ALA A 114 -4.75 4.93 -23.96
C ALA A 114 -4.70 3.60 -23.20
N LYS A 115 -5.46 2.61 -23.67
CA LYS A 115 -5.47 1.23 -23.17
C LYS A 115 -4.76 0.28 -24.11
N MET A 116 -4.36 -0.88 -23.59
CA MET A 116 -3.74 -1.95 -24.34
C MET A 116 -4.76 -2.96 -24.86
N THR A 117 -5.62 -3.52 -24.00
CA THR A 117 -6.54 -4.59 -24.42
C THR A 117 -7.62 -4.06 -25.37
N GLY A 118 -7.57 -4.51 -26.62
CA GLY A 118 -8.47 -4.03 -27.68
C GLY A 118 -8.37 -2.52 -27.96
N GLY A 119 -7.29 -1.88 -27.52
CA GLY A 119 -7.11 -0.44 -27.56
C GLY A 119 -6.00 0.04 -28.50
N PRO A 120 -5.75 1.36 -28.54
CA PRO A 120 -4.74 1.95 -29.42
C PRO A 120 -3.32 1.45 -29.16
N LEU A 121 -3.00 1.01 -27.93
CA LEU A 121 -1.66 0.49 -27.58
C LEU A 121 -1.51 -1.02 -27.84
N GLY A 122 -2.59 -1.76 -28.04
CA GLY A 122 -2.55 -3.20 -28.29
C GLY A 122 -2.15 -3.54 -29.73
N LEU A 123 -1.85 -4.82 -29.98
CA LEU A 123 -1.58 -5.34 -31.33
C LEU A 123 -2.71 -4.96 -32.30
N GLY A 124 -2.37 -4.32 -33.42
CA GLY A 124 -3.33 -3.80 -34.41
C GLY A 124 -3.90 -2.41 -34.10
N GLY A 125 -3.59 -1.83 -32.92
CA GLY A 125 -3.97 -0.47 -32.56
C GLY A 125 -3.19 0.61 -33.32
N SER A 126 -3.75 1.82 -33.39
CA SER A 126 -3.13 2.94 -34.11
C SER A 126 -1.83 3.43 -33.46
N SER A 127 -1.81 3.62 -32.14
CA SER A 127 -0.61 4.03 -31.40
C SER A 127 0.46 2.93 -31.43
N TYR A 128 0.04 1.67 -31.42
CA TYR A 128 0.91 0.52 -31.62
C TYR A 128 1.59 0.50 -32.99
N ALA A 129 0.83 0.73 -34.07
CA ALA A 129 1.40 0.82 -35.42
C ALA A 129 2.45 1.95 -35.50
N VAL A 130 2.18 3.10 -34.87
CA VAL A 130 3.15 4.20 -34.74
C VAL A 130 4.39 3.76 -33.96
N ALA A 131 4.21 3.07 -32.82
CA ALA A 131 5.32 2.58 -32.01
C ALA A 131 6.24 1.62 -32.79
N LYS A 132 5.64 0.63 -33.47
CA LYS A 132 6.37 -0.34 -34.30
C LYS A 132 7.11 0.35 -35.44
N ALA A 133 6.48 1.29 -36.14
CA ALA A 133 7.10 2.03 -37.24
C ALA A 133 8.30 2.88 -36.77
N ARG A 134 8.15 3.62 -35.65
CA ARG A 134 9.23 4.44 -35.09
C ARG A 134 10.39 3.59 -34.58
N LEU A 135 10.11 2.48 -33.90
CA LEU A 135 11.15 1.55 -33.45
C LEU A 135 11.91 0.98 -34.66
N THR A 136 11.19 0.53 -35.70
CA THR A 136 11.81 -0.01 -36.92
C THR A 136 12.74 1.00 -37.58
N ALA A 137 12.30 2.25 -37.75
CA ALA A 137 13.11 3.30 -38.35
C ALA A 137 14.33 3.66 -37.48
N CYS A 138 14.16 3.72 -36.15
CA CYS A 138 15.26 3.97 -35.23
C CYS A 138 16.32 2.86 -35.28
N LEU A 139 15.90 1.58 -35.28
CA LEU A 139 16.86 0.46 -35.32
C LEU A 139 17.57 0.33 -36.67
N ALA A 140 16.97 0.80 -37.76
CA ALA A 140 17.66 0.93 -39.04
C ALA A 140 18.80 1.96 -38.99
N ALA A 141 18.63 3.05 -38.23
CA ALA A 141 19.66 4.08 -38.03
C ALA A 141 20.71 3.70 -36.97
N PHE A 142 20.38 2.78 -36.05
CA PHE A 142 21.24 2.31 -34.96
C PHE A 142 21.40 0.78 -34.99
N PRO A 143 22.01 0.21 -36.05
CA PRO A 143 22.17 -1.24 -36.16
C PRO A 143 23.03 -1.77 -35.00
N GLY A 144 22.60 -2.87 -34.40
CA GLY A 144 23.29 -3.51 -33.28
C GLY A 144 23.09 -2.86 -31.92
N ALA A 145 22.25 -1.82 -31.80
CA ALA A 145 21.88 -1.26 -30.50
C ALA A 145 21.17 -2.31 -29.61
N GLU A 146 21.46 -2.29 -28.31
CA GLU A 146 20.63 -2.99 -27.33
C GLU A 146 19.28 -2.28 -27.25
N VAL A 147 18.20 -3.02 -27.07
CA VAL A 147 16.84 -2.45 -27.04
C VAL A 147 16.20 -2.77 -25.71
N VAL A 148 15.65 -1.75 -25.06
CA VAL A 148 14.78 -1.93 -23.89
C VAL A 148 13.47 -1.19 -24.09
N MET A 149 12.39 -1.74 -23.55
CA MET A 149 11.10 -1.08 -23.44
C MET A 149 10.88 -0.64 -22.00
N SER A 150 10.62 0.64 -21.80
CA SER A 150 10.07 1.20 -20.58
C SER A 150 8.56 1.22 -20.75
N TRP A 151 7.85 0.38 -19.99
CA TRP A 151 6.40 0.20 -20.07
C TRP A 151 5.71 0.64 -18.79
N THR A 152 4.88 1.69 -18.89
CA THR A 152 3.99 2.10 -17.81
C THR A 152 2.57 2.29 -18.34
N GLN A 153 1.72 1.30 -18.07
CA GLN A 153 0.31 1.32 -18.48
C GLN A 153 -0.49 0.29 -17.68
N GLY A 154 -1.77 0.55 -17.49
CA GLY A 154 -2.72 -0.42 -16.96
C GLY A 154 -3.99 0.25 -16.44
N GLU A 155 -3.92 1.55 -16.18
CA GLU A 155 -4.99 2.30 -15.53
C GLU A 155 -6.26 2.33 -16.38
N GLN A 156 -6.15 2.52 -17.70
CA GLN A 156 -7.32 2.50 -18.57
C GLN A 156 -7.90 1.09 -18.78
N ASP A 157 -7.06 0.05 -18.79
CA ASP A 157 -7.53 -1.35 -18.82
C ASP A 157 -8.28 -1.71 -17.52
N ALA A 158 -7.79 -1.23 -16.38
CA ALA A 158 -8.46 -1.41 -15.09
C ALA A 158 -9.82 -0.70 -15.05
N ASN A 159 -9.94 0.50 -15.62
CA ASN A 159 -11.21 1.23 -15.75
C ASN A 159 -12.26 0.44 -16.57
N GLU A 160 -11.82 -0.48 -17.42
CA GLU A 160 -12.69 -1.34 -18.25
C GLU A 160 -12.84 -2.76 -17.71
N ASN A 161 -12.45 -3.01 -16.47
CA ASN A 161 -12.54 -4.33 -15.82
C ASN A 161 -11.79 -5.44 -16.57
N VAL A 162 -10.70 -5.10 -17.28
CA VAL A 162 -9.85 -6.11 -17.91
C VAL A 162 -9.27 -7.03 -16.85
N THR A 163 -9.40 -8.34 -17.07
CA THR A 163 -8.86 -9.35 -16.15
C THR A 163 -7.34 -9.48 -16.28
N GLN A 164 -6.69 -9.99 -15.24
CA GLN A 164 -5.27 -10.34 -15.26
C GLN A 164 -4.89 -11.19 -16.48
N ALA A 165 -5.71 -12.20 -16.81
CA ALA A 165 -5.45 -13.12 -17.92
C ALA A 165 -5.52 -12.41 -19.28
N GLN A 166 -6.56 -11.58 -19.50
CA GLN A 166 -6.70 -10.80 -20.74
C GLN A 166 -5.53 -9.83 -20.93
N TYR A 167 -5.15 -9.10 -19.87
CA TYR A 167 -4.02 -8.17 -19.92
C TYR A 167 -2.71 -8.90 -20.23
N THR A 168 -2.45 -10.01 -19.53
CA THR A 168 -1.24 -10.83 -19.74
C THR A 168 -1.15 -11.33 -21.18
N ALA A 169 -2.25 -11.85 -21.73
CA ALA A 169 -2.29 -12.34 -23.10
C ALA A 169 -2.04 -11.22 -24.12
N ALA A 170 -2.70 -10.07 -23.96
CA ALA A 170 -2.54 -8.91 -24.84
C ALA A 170 -1.11 -8.35 -24.79
N PHE A 171 -0.53 -8.20 -23.60
CA PHE A 171 0.86 -7.74 -23.43
C PHE A 171 1.85 -8.70 -24.08
N THR A 172 1.69 -10.01 -23.85
CA THR A 172 2.58 -11.03 -24.39
C THR A 172 2.54 -11.04 -25.93
N ALA A 173 1.35 -10.92 -26.52
CA ALA A 173 1.19 -10.84 -27.97
C ALA A 173 1.84 -9.57 -28.56
N MET A 174 1.60 -8.42 -27.93
CA MET A 174 2.21 -7.14 -28.32
C MET A 174 3.74 -7.20 -28.29
N LEU A 175 4.31 -7.73 -27.20
CA LEU A 175 5.75 -7.84 -27.03
C LEU A 175 6.37 -8.86 -28.01
N ALA A 176 5.70 -9.99 -28.26
CA ALA A 176 6.16 -10.97 -29.24
C ALA A 176 6.28 -10.35 -30.63
N ASP A 177 5.30 -9.55 -31.05
CA ASP A 177 5.36 -8.85 -32.33
C ASP A 177 6.41 -7.72 -32.31
N LEU A 178 6.54 -6.92 -31.24
CA LEU A 178 7.61 -5.91 -31.16
C LEU A 178 9.01 -6.54 -31.25
N ARG A 179 9.21 -7.74 -30.69
CA ARG A 179 10.47 -8.51 -30.82
C ARG A 179 10.70 -9.06 -32.23
N SER A 180 9.68 -9.08 -33.10
CA SER A 180 9.85 -9.44 -34.52
C SER A 180 10.47 -8.33 -35.36
N VAL A 181 10.54 -7.09 -34.84
CA VAL A 181 11.23 -5.98 -35.53
C VAL A 181 12.73 -6.32 -35.65
N PRO A 182 13.34 -6.20 -36.85
CA PRO A 182 14.76 -6.46 -37.02
C PRO A 182 15.63 -5.68 -36.02
N GLY A 183 16.48 -6.38 -35.27
CA GLY A 183 17.31 -5.81 -34.19
C GLY A 183 16.66 -5.83 -32.79
N ALA A 184 15.36 -6.10 -32.68
CA ALA A 184 14.62 -6.07 -31.41
C ALA A 184 14.37 -7.45 -30.78
N ALA A 185 14.85 -8.55 -31.38
CA ALA A 185 14.60 -9.92 -30.91
C ALA A 185 14.99 -10.15 -29.44
N ARG A 186 16.00 -9.41 -28.94
CA ARG A 186 16.48 -9.46 -27.56
C ARG A 186 15.99 -8.27 -26.72
N MET A 187 14.90 -7.62 -27.09
CA MET A 187 14.39 -6.47 -26.34
C MET A 187 14.17 -6.82 -24.86
N GLY A 188 14.86 -6.11 -23.96
CA GLY A 188 14.58 -6.11 -22.52
C GLY A 188 13.33 -5.30 -22.21
N VAL A 189 12.62 -5.61 -21.12
CA VAL A 189 11.37 -4.93 -20.78
C VAL A 189 11.32 -4.62 -19.29
N PHE A 190 11.10 -3.34 -18.99
CA PHE A 190 10.79 -2.84 -17.65
C PHE A 190 9.29 -2.55 -17.59
N ILE A 191 8.56 -3.36 -16.83
CA ILE A 191 7.14 -3.13 -16.54
C ILE A 191 7.08 -2.36 -15.23
N HIS A 192 6.79 -1.06 -15.31
CA HIS A 192 6.64 -0.24 -14.12
C HIS A 192 5.26 -0.44 -13.47
N GLN A 193 5.26 -0.43 -12.14
CA GLN A 193 4.03 -0.41 -11.35
C GLN A 193 3.17 0.82 -11.68
N MET A 194 1.85 0.64 -11.70
CA MET A 194 0.92 1.77 -11.64
C MET A 194 1.10 2.53 -10.31
N GLN A 195 0.58 3.76 -10.21
CA GLN A 195 0.78 4.56 -9.01
C GLN A 195 0.31 3.85 -7.72
N PRO A 196 1.20 3.64 -6.73
CA PRO A 196 0.93 2.80 -5.56
C PRO A 196 -0.26 3.23 -4.68
N ILE A 197 -0.56 4.53 -4.61
CA ILE A 197 -1.68 5.06 -3.82
C ILE A 197 -3.01 4.38 -4.17
N ARG A 198 -3.16 3.92 -5.43
CA ARG A 198 -4.34 3.21 -5.93
C ARG A 198 -4.54 1.82 -5.31
N PHE A 199 -3.53 1.28 -4.64
CA PHE A 199 -3.61 -0.04 -3.99
C PHE A 199 -3.83 0.04 -2.48
N ILE A 200 -3.78 1.26 -1.89
CA ILE A 200 -3.99 1.47 -0.46
C ILE A 200 -5.49 1.56 -0.16
N ALA A 201 -5.92 0.87 0.89
CA ALA A 201 -7.32 0.64 1.26
C ALA A 201 -8.15 1.91 1.52
N ASN A 202 -7.50 3.06 1.71
CA ASN A 202 -8.13 4.33 2.07
C ASN A 202 -8.00 5.40 0.96
N SER A 203 -7.61 5.01 -0.25
CA SER A 203 -7.59 5.96 -1.36
C SER A 203 -9.01 6.32 -1.79
N LEU A 204 -9.18 7.52 -2.38
CA LEU A 204 -10.42 7.99 -3.03
C LEU A 204 -10.93 7.03 -4.15
N TYR A 205 -10.23 5.92 -4.40
CA TYR A 205 -10.47 4.96 -5.49
C TYR A 205 -10.68 3.53 -4.98
N ALA A 206 -11.21 3.37 -3.77
CA ALA A 206 -11.54 2.06 -3.22
C ALA A 206 -12.41 1.21 -4.18
N ALA A 207 -13.29 1.85 -4.96
CA ALA A 207 -14.14 1.20 -5.95
C ALA A 207 -13.36 0.58 -7.13
N ASP A 208 -12.31 1.25 -7.61
CA ASP A 208 -11.49 0.78 -8.75
C ASP A 208 -10.37 -0.18 -8.32
N ARG A 209 -10.17 -0.34 -7.01
CA ARG A 209 -9.08 -1.12 -6.45
C ARG A 209 -9.07 -2.58 -6.93
N PRO A 210 -10.19 -3.32 -6.98
CA PRO A 210 -10.16 -4.72 -7.40
C PRO A 210 -9.61 -4.91 -8.83
N THR A 211 -10.00 -4.05 -9.77
CA THR A 211 -9.54 -4.16 -11.17
C THR A 211 -8.10 -3.71 -11.32
N ARG A 212 -7.68 -2.64 -10.63
CA ARG A 212 -6.27 -2.21 -10.62
C ARG A 212 -5.35 -3.26 -9.99
N VAL A 213 -5.78 -3.91 -8.91
CA VAL A 213 -5.04 -5.04 -8.31
C VAL A 213 -4.90 -6.20 -9.30
N ALA A 214 -5.92 -6.48 -10.13
CA ALA A 214 -5.84 -7.51 -11.15
C ALA A 214 -4.80 -7.18 -12.24
N ILE A 215 -4.71 -5.92 -12.68
CA ILE A 215 -3.70 -5.48 -13.66
C ILE A 215 -2.29 -5.48 -13.07
N ASP A 216 -2.12 -4.99 -11.83
CA ASP A 216 -0.84 -5.03 -11.11
C ASP A 216 -0.35 -6.47 -10.88
N ALA A 217 -1.28 -7.40 -10.58
CA ALA A 217 -0.97 -8.83 -10.52
C ALA A 217 -0.50 -9.36 -11.88
N ALA A 218 -1.02 -8.83 -12.99
CA ALA A 218 -0.52 -9.14 -14.34
C ALA A 218 0.91 -8.63 -14.54
N HIS A 219 1.19 -7.37 -14.17
CA HIS A 219 2.53 -6.78 -14.24
C HIS A 219 3.58 -7.61 -13.48
N LYS A 220 3.20 -8.12 -12.31
CA LYS A 220 4.05 -8.99 -11.47
C LYS A 220 4.20 -10.40 -12.04
N ALA A 221 3.18 -10.92 -12.74
CA ALA A 221 3.19 -12.27 -13.29
C ALA A 221 3.94 -12.39 -14.62
N ILE A 222 3.88 -11.36 -15.48
CA ILE A 222 4.49 -11.39 -16.83
C ILE A 222 6.00 -11.74 -16.79
N PRO A 223 6.83 -11.16 -15.91
CA PRO A 223 8.26 -11.54 -15.78
C PRO A 223 8.53 -13.03 -15.54
N LEU A 224 7.55 -13.77 -15.02
CA LEU A 224 7.70 -15.20 -14.68
C LEU A 224 7.54 -16.11 -15.90
N SER A 225 6.86 -15.64 -16.94
CA SER A 225 6.58 -16.41 -18.17
C SER A 225 7.18 -15.78 -19.42
N THR A 226 7.68 -14.55 -19.32
CA THR A 226 8.17 -13.78 -20.46
C THR A 226 9.65 -13.48 -20.31
N ALA A 227 10.47 -14.03 -21.21
CA ALA A 227 11.91 -13.82 -21.21
C ALA A 227 12.25 -12.32 -21.31
N ARG A 228 13.37 -11.91 -20.70
CA ARG A 228 13.88 -10.53 -20.71
C ARG A 228 12.89 -9.48 -20.22
N THR A 229 12.01 -9.84 -19.29
CA THR A 229 11.03 -8.92 -18.71
C THR A 229 11.19 -8.88 -17.21
N VAL A 230 11.13 -7.68 -16.64
CA VAL A 230 11.20 -7.44 -15.20
C VAL A 230 10.14 -6.45 -14.80
N PHE A 231 9.65 -6.62 -13.57
CA PHE A 231 8.77 -5.66 -12.95
C PHE A 231 9.61 -4.59 -12.22
N VAL A 232 9.09 -3.37 -12.12
CA VAL A 232 9.74 -2.24 -11.45
C VAL A 232 8.71 -1.66 -10.49
N GLY A 233 8.90 -1.93 -9.20
CA GLY A 233 8.02 -1.47 -8.14
C GLY A 233 8.10 0.05 -7.96
N ALA A 234 7.11 0.60 -7.26
CA ALA A 234 7.10 1.99 -6.84
C ALA A 234 6.82 2.10 -5.33
N ASP A 235 7.38 3.13 -4.71
CA ASP A 235 7.11 3.50 -3.31
C ASP A 235 6.02 4.57 -3.24
N VAL A 236 5.18 4.52 -2.20
CA VAL A 236 4.14 5.53 -1.95
C VAL A 236 4.78 6.89 -1.64
N ALA A 237 5.89 6.90 -0.88
CA ALA A 237 6.56 8.14 -0.48
C ALA A 237 7.05 8.97 -1.68
N ASP A 238 7.43 8.29 -2.76
CA ASP A 238 7.94 8.91 -3.98
C ASP A 238 6.82 9.29 -4.96
N THR A 239 5.54 9.09 -4.63
CA THR A 239 4.42 9.24 -5.59
C THR A 239 3.40 10.33 -5.25
N PHE A 240 3.55 11.02 -4.12
CA PHE A 240 2.51 11.91 -3.63
C PHE A 240 3.07 13.11 -2.84
N ALA A 241 3.56 14.13 -3.56
CA ALA A 241 3.71 15.46 -2.98
C ALA A 241 2.35 16.16 -2.82
N GLY A 242 1.40 15.66 -2.01
CA GLY A 242 0.29 16.45 -1.43
C GLY A 242 -0.70 17.21 -2.36
N TYR A 243 -0.61 17.12 -3.68
CA TYR A 243 -1.41 17.91 -4.62
C TYR A 243 -2.36 16.98 -5.38
N GLY A 244 -3.66 17.31 -5.43
CA GLY A 244 -4.81 16.43 -5.71
C GLY A 244 -4.92 15.66 -7.04
N ASP A 245 -3.81 15.20 -7.65
CA ASP A 245 -3.81 14.19 -8.72
C ASP A 245 -3.22 12.85 -8.23
N PRO A 246 -4.07 11.98 -7.72
CA PRO A 246 -3.70 10.63 -7.33
C PRO A 246 -3.76 9.68 -8.53
N THR A 247 -3.54 10.12 -9.76
CA THR A 247 -3.48 9.26 -10.97
C THR A 247 -2.08 9.20 -11.54
N HIS A 248 -1.33 10.28 -11.39
CA HIS A 248 -0.02 10.43 -11.99
C HIS A 248 1.09 10.47 -10.95
N PHE A 249 2.28 10.02 -11.34
CA PHE A 249 3.48 10.22 -10.54
C PHE A 249 3.87 11.71 -10.55
N ASP A 250 4.44 12.19 -9.45
CA ASP A 250 5.14 13.46 -9.45
C ASP A 250 6.57 13.31 -10.05
N ALA A 251 7.28 14.42 -10.16
CA ALA A 251 8.63 14.44 -10.72
C ALA A 251 9.62 13.57 -9.93
N ALA A 252 9.47 13.44 -8.61
CA ALA A 252 10.32 12.58 -7.80
C ALA A 252 10.04 11.11 -8.13
N GLY A 253 8.77 10.71 -8.22
CA GLY A 253 8.37 9.35 -8.55
C GLY A 253 8.77 8.91 -9.95
N HIS A 254 8.72 9.81 -10.94
CA HIS A 254 9.26 9.52 -12.26
C HIS A 254 10.78 9.30 -12.23
N ARG A 255 11.51 10.09 -11.45
CA ARG A 255 12.97 9.93 -11.33
C ARG A 255 13.32 8.62 -10.62
N ASP A 256 12.63 8.34 -9.52
CA ASP A 256 12.78 7.12 -8.76
C ASP A 256 12.53 5.87 -9.64
N ALA A 257 11.39 5.82 -10.33
CA ALA A 257 11.05 4.71 -11.23
C ALA A 257 12.12 4.46 -12.31
N GLY A 258 12.68 5.53 -12.89
CA GLY A 258 13.77 5.43 -13.87
C GLY A 258 15.09 4.93 -13.26
N ASN A 259 15.45 5.41 -12.06
CA ASN A 259 16.63 4.92 -11.33
C ASN A 259 16.51 3.44 -10.99
N ARG A 260 15.34 3.01 -10.48
CA ARG A 260 15.07 1.61 -10.13
C ARG A 260 15.21 0.70 -11.34
N ALA A 261 14.61 1.07 -12.47
CA ALA A 261 14.77 0.30 -13.71
C ALA A 261 16.24 0.16 -14.14
N ALA A 262 17.05 1.22 -13.99
CA ALA A 262 18.47 1.17 -14.34
C ALA A 262 19.26 0.15 -13.50
N VAL A 263 18.96 0.05 -12.19
CA VAL A 263 19.56 -0.95 -11.29
C VAL A 263 19.19 -2.37 -11.69
N LEU A 264 17.99 -2.58 -12.25
CA LEU A 264 17.53 -3.90 -12.68
C LEU A 264 18.08 -4.35 -14.03
N MET A 265 18.62 -3.45 -14.85
CA MET A 265 19.13 -3.78 -16.20
C MET A 265 20.13 -4.96 -16.21
N PRO A 266 21.15 -5.01 -15.33
CA PRO A 266 22.06 -6.16 -15.29
C PRO A 266 21.38 -7.47 -14.84
N LEU A 267 20.31 -7.37 -14.05
CA LEU A 267 19.62 -8.52 -13.46
C LEU A 267 18.66 -9.20 -14.42
N ILE A 268 18.18 -8.49 -15.45
CA ILE A 268 17.31 -9.05 -16.50
C ILE A 268 17.87 -10.38 -17.01
N GLN A 269 19.16 -10.43 -17.32
CA GLN A 269 19.81 -11.63 -17.85
C GLN A 269 19.96 -12.73 -16.79
N THR A 270 20.35 -12.37 -15.56
CA THR A 270 20.52 -13.34 -14.47
C THR A 270 19.21 -14.05 -14.13
N TRP A 271 18.09 -13.34 -14.06
CA TRP A 271 16.79 -13.92 -13.72
C TRP A 271 16.18 -14.80 -14.82
N GLN A 272 16.74 -14.76 -16.04
CA GLN A 272 16.38 -15.71 -17.09
C GLN A 272 17.09 -17.04 -16.97
N THR A 273 18.27 -17.06 -16.37
CA THR A 273 19.16 -18.23 -16.42
C THR A 273 19.43 -18.84 -15.06
N THR A 274 19.13 -18.12 -13.98
CA THR A 274 19.46 -18.53 -12.61
C THR A 274 18.21 -18.81 -11.82
N LEU A 275 18.12 -20.03 -11.30
CA LEU A 275 17.07 -20.36 -10.35
C LEU A 275 17.22 -19.51 -9.07
N PRO A 276 16.11 -18.98 -8.55
CA PRO A 276 16.11 -18.24 -7.29
C PRO A 276 16.65 -19.08 -6.13
N ALA A 277 17.30 -18.39 -5.18
CA ALA A 277 17.62 -19.01 -3.90
C ALA A 277 16.34 -19.43 -3.16
N VAL A 278 16.44 -20.50 -2.37
CA VAL A 278 15.35 -20.95 -1.51
C VAL A 278 15.04 -19.84 -0.47
N PRO A 279 13.78 -19.40 -0.35
CA PRO A 279 13.39 -18.44 0.68
C PRO A 279 13.70 -18.94 2.10
N ALA A 280 13.98 -18.00 3.01
CA ALA A 280 13.83 -18.28 4.42
C ALA A 280 12.37 -18.70 4.72
N ALA A 281 12.17 -19.53 5.74
CA ALA A 281 10.82 -19.88 6.18
C ALA A 281 10.06 -18.63 6.64
N PRO A 282 8.73 -18.56 6.43
CA PRO A 282 7.94 -17.42 6.87
C PRO A 282 7.85 -17.36 8.40
N VAL A 283 7.73 -16.16 8.96
CA VAL A 283 7.51 -15.97 10.40
C VAL A 283 6.03 -15.76 10.66
N ILE A 284 5.47 -16.41 11.69
CA ILE A 284 4.07 -16.18 12.08
C ILE A 284 3.99 -14.84 12.80
N VAL A 285 3.10 -13.95 12.33
CA VAL A 285 2.85 -12.65 12.99
C VAL A 285 1.74 -12.82 14.01
N THR A 286 0.52 -13.05 13.52
CA THR A 286 -0.70 -13.21 14.32
C THR A 286 -1.75 -13.94 13.49
N GLY A 287 -2.47 -14.90 14.09
CA GLY A 287 -3.50 -15.65 13.39
C GLY A 287 -2.97 -16.30 12.11
N ARG A 288 -3.65 -16.09 10.98
CA ARG A 288 -3.26 -16.58 9.65
C ARG A 288 -2.40 -15.60 8.84
N THR A 289 -1.73 -14.67 9.52
CA THR A 289 -0.83 -13.72 8.88
C THR A 289 0.62 -14.16 9.08
N ILE A 290 1.32 -14.34 7.96
CA ILE A 290 2.74 -14.62 7.92
C ILE A 290 3.52 -13.37 7.51
N ARG A 291 4.78 -13.28 7.93
CA ARG A 291 5.76 -12.31 7.47
C ARG A 291 6.78 -12.99 6.58
N ILE A 292 6.99 -12.43 5.40
CA ILE A 292 7.98 -12.88 4.41
C ILE A 292 9.14 -11.91 4.43
N ALA A 293 10.37 -12.41 4.50
CA ALA A 293 11.58 -11.62 4.29
C ALA A 293 12.10 -11.79 2.86
N VAL A 294 12.32 -10.69 2.16
CA VAL A 294 12.83 -10.67 0.78
C VAL A 294 14.23 -10.06 0.77
N PRO A 295 15.28 -10.79 0.33
CA PRO A 295 16.64 -10.28 0.34
C PRO A 295 16.94 -9.28 -0.78
N GLN A 296 16.10 -9.19 -1.82
CA GLN A 296 16.32 -8.33 -2.97
C GLN A 296 15.05 -7.57 -3.37
N PRO A 297 15.18 -6.34 -3.87
CA PRO A 297 14.06 -5.43 -4.08
C PRO A 297 13.14 -5.76 -5.25
N GLN A 298 13.46 -6.67 -6.20
CA GLN A 298 12.62 -7.17 -7.33
C GLN A 298 13.30 -8.35 -8.06
N PRO A 299 12.63 -9.15 -8.93
CA PRO A 299 12.16 -10.47 -8.52
C PRO A 299 13.06 -11.62 -9.01
N PRO A 300 13.10 -12.65 -8.17
CA PRO A 300 12.09 -13.69 -8.32
C PRO A 300 10.81 -13.43 -7.52
N ALA A 301 9.64 -13.77 -8.09
CA ALA A 301 8.35 -13.68 -7.40
C ALA A 301 8.28 -14.71 -6.28
N TRP A 302 7.89 -14.25 -5.09
CA TRP A 302 7.68 -15.12 -3.96
C TRP A 302 6.29 -15.74 -4.06
N VAL A 303 6.18 -17.03 -3.79
CA VAL A 303 4.93 -17.75 -3.82
C VAL A 303 4.73 -18.38 -2.45
N VAL A 304 3.59 -18.07 -1.87
CA VAL A 304 3.14 -18.72 -0.65
C VAL A 304 2.36 -19.96 -1.04
N ALA A 305 2.90 -21.11 -0.67
CA ALA A 305 2.19 -22.37 -0.80
C ALA A 305 1.59 -22.72 0.56
N TYR A 306 0.29 -23.01 0.62
CA TYR A 306 -0.39 -23.40 1.84
C TYR A 306 -1.35 -24.57 1.62
N ARG A 307 -1.62 -25.33 2.69
CA ARG A 307 -2.64 -26.41 2.73
C ARG A 307 -3.10 -26.62 4.17
N GLU A 308 -4.20 -27.32 4.37
CA GLU A 308 -4.65 -27.70 5.72
C GLU A 308 -3.54 -28.41 6.49
N ALA A 309 -3.39 -28.06 7.77
CA ALA A 309 -2.29 -28.57 8.60
C ALA A 309 -2.33 -30.10 8.70
N GLY A 310 -1.21 -30.75 8.38
CA GLY A 310 -1.10 -32.21 8.39
C GLY A 310 -1.78 -32.92 7.21
N SER A 311 -2.44 -32.18 6.31
CA SER A 311 -3.04 -32.76 5.11
C SER A 311 -1.97 -33.25 4.13
N SER A 312 -2.25 -34.37 3.45
CA SER A 312 -1.48 -34.83 2.29
C SER A 312 -1.96 -34.21 0.97
N GLY A 313 -2.97 -33.34 1.02
CA GLY A 313 -3.54 -32.67 -0.14
C GLY A 313 -2.55 -31.77 -0.90
N ALA A 314 -2.98 -31.36 -2.10
CA ALA A 314 -2.23 -30.45 -2.95
C ALA A 314 -2.04 -29.10 -2.26
N TRP A 315 -0.89 -28.47 -2.50
CA TRP A 315 -0.62 -27.12 -2.04
C TRP A 315 -1.39 -26.13 -2.90
N THR A 316 -2.12 -25.23 -2.27
CA THR A 316 -2.65 -24.03 -2.92
C THR A 316 -1.53 -23.00 -2.97
N GLU A 317 -1.37 -22.34 -4.12
CA GLU A 317 -0.34 -21.34 -4.33
C GLU A 317 -0.93 -19.95 -4.51
N GLN A 318 -0.32 -18.99 -3.84
CA GLN A 318 -0.67 -17.58 -3.93
C GLN A 318 0.62 -16.79 -4.22
N PRO A 319 0.70 -16.09 -5.36
CA PRO A 319 1.77 -15.10 -5.57
C PRO A 319 1.75 -14.07 -4.45
N ALA A 320 2.90 -13.85 -3.82
CA ALA A 320 3.08 -12.91 -2.75
C ALA A 320 4.03 -11.80 -3.19
N CYS A 321 3.49 -10.59 -3.22
CA CYS A 321 4.23 -9.37 -3.51
C CYS A 321 3.73 -8.31 -2.53
N PRO A 322 4.61 -7.49 -1.95
CA PRO A 322 4.14 -6.34 -1.19
C PRO A 322 3.30 -5.42 -2.10
N PRO A 323 2.28 -4.75 -1.53
CA PRO A 323 1.46 -3.79 -2.27
C PRO A 323 2.27 -2.53 -2.63
N VAL A 324 3.22 -2.16 -1.78
CA VAL A 324 4.13 -1.02 -1.93
C VAL A 324 5.56 -1.54 -1.81
N TRP A 325 6.43 -1.19 -2.74
CA TRP A 325 7.79 -1.72 -2.76
C TRP A 325 8.78 -0.77 -2.10
N THR A 326 9.71 -1.35 -1.36
CA THR A 326 10.88 -0.65 -0.81
C THR A 326 12.14 -1.16 -1.51
N ASP A 327 13.11 -0.28 -1.77
CA ASP A 327 14.33 -0.60 -2.52
C ASP A 327 15.36 -1.42 -1.74
N ALA A 328 15.21 -1.51 -0.43
CA ALA A 328 15.97 -2.46 0.36
C ALA A 328 15.23 -3.79 0.37
N GLY A 329 15.97 -4.90 0.40
CA GLY A 329 15.38 -6.14 0.92
C GLY A 329 14.66 -5.85 2.23
N GLY A 330 13.50 -6.47 2.44
CA GLY A 330 12.57 -6.05 3.49
C GLY A 330 11.65 -7.16 3.93
N THR A 331 10.63 -6.80 4.71
CA THR A 331 9.60 -7.74 5.14
C THR A 331 8.21 -7.23 4.79
N PHE A 332 7.31 -8.13 4.42
CA PHE A 332 5.90 -7.80 4.26
C PHE A 332 5.00 -8.94 4.74
N ASP A 333 3.79 -8.58 5.14
CA ASP A 333 2.83 -9.51 5.71
C ASP A 333 1.86 -10.02 4.64
N VAL A 334 1.52 -11.31 4.72
CA VAL A 334 0.57 -11.99 3.83
C VAL A 334 -0.45 -12.72 4.67
N ALA A 335 -1.73 -12.40 4.45
CA ALA A 335 -2.84 -13.13 5.05
C ALA A 335 -3.14 -14.40 4.23
N ILE A 336 -3.26 -15.54 4.91
CA ILE A 336 -3.61 -16.82 4.29
C ILE A 336 -5.12 -17.05 4.37
N PRO A 337 -5.83 -17.24 3.24
CA PRO A 337 -7.28 -17.46 3.23
C PRO A 337 -7.71 -18.68 4.05
N GLY A 338 -8.91 -18.65 4.66
CA GLY A 338 -9.52 -19.77 5.40
C GLY A 338 -9.51 -19.61 6.93
N GLY A 339 -10.07 -20.59 7.66
CA GLY A 339 -10.25 -20.53 9.12
C GLY A 339 -9.51 -21.59 9.96
N GLY A 340 -9.11 -22.72 9.36
CA GLY A 340 -8.44 -23.83 10.08
C GLY A 340 -6.97 -23.56 10.40
N ALA A 341 -6.26 -24.58 10.89
CA ALA A 341 -4.79 -24.54 10.93
C ALA A 341 -4.24 -24.83 9.52
N VAL A 342 -3.11 -24.22 9.13
CA VAL A 342 -2.46 -24.50 7.85
C VAL A 342 -0.97 -24.72 7.98
N ASP A 343 -0.47 -25.62 7.15
CA ASP A 343 0.95 -25.73 6.85
C ASP A 343 1.26 -24.75 5.71
N VAL A 344 2.32 -23.95 5.87
CA VAL A 344 2.72 -22.90 4.93
C VAL A 344 4.19 -23.05 4.59
N ARG A 345 4.56 -22.84 3.34
CA ARG A 345 5.94 -22.75 2.86
C ARG A 345 6.07 -21.71 1.77
N LEU A 346 7.29 -21.30 1.49
CA LEU A 346 7.60 -20.33 0.45
C LEU A 346 8.43 -20.98 -0.64
N HIS A 347 8.27 -20.55 -1.88
CA HIS A 347 9.28 -20.73 -2.93
C HIS A 347 9.39 -19.45 -3.73
N ALA A 348 10.50 -19.30 -4.45
CA ALA A 348 10.77 -18.16 -5.31
C ALA A 348 10.72 -18.60 -6.78
N ARG A 349 10.13 -17.78 -7.65
CA ARG A 349 9.95 -18.04 -9.08
C ARG A 349 10.63 -16.99 -9.93
N SER A 350 11.32 -17.41 -10.96
CA SER A 350 11.80 -16.54 -12.03
C SER A 350 11.44 -17.17 -13.37
N PHE A 351 11.82 -16.52 -14.46
CA PHE A 351 11.75 -17.14 -15.78
C PHE A 351 12.56 -18.45 -15.86
N ALA A 352 13.69 -18.53 -15.15
CA ALA A 352 14.53 -19.73 -15.11
C ALA A 352 13.86 -20.94 -14.43
N GLY A 353 12.79 -20.71 -13.66
CA GLY A 353 12.03 -21.74 -12.97
C GLY A 353 11.72 -21.41 -11.50
N THR A 354 11.34 -22.44 -10.76
CA THR A 354 10.93 -22.34 -9.35
C THR A 354 12.00 -22.94 -8.44
N SER A 355 12.36 -22.24 -7.36
CA SER A 355 13.26 -22.75 -6.33
C SER A 355 12.68 -23.98 -5.63
N ALA A 356 13.52 -24.72 -4.89
CA ALA A 356 13.00 -25.61 -3.88
C ALA A 356 12.18 -24.81 -2.83
N PRO A 357 11.19 -25.43 -2.18
CA PRO A 357 10.43 -24.78 -1.13
C PRO A 357 11.24 -24.62 0.15
N SER A 358 10.91 -23.59 0.94
CA SER A 358 11.39 -23.38 2.30
C SER A 358 10.90 -24.50 3.22
N ALA A 359 11.41 -24.51 4.45
CA ALA A 359 10.81 -25.30 5.52
C ALA A 359 9.33 -24.94 5.72
N VAL A 360 8.54 -25.95 6.09
CA VAL A 360 7.11 -25.80 6.39
C VAL A 360 6.95 -25.20 7.77
N VAL A 361 6.11 -24.18 7.87
CA VAL A 361 5.71 -23.53 9.12
C VAL A 361 4.23 -23.79 9.33
N ARG A 362 3.87 -24.29 10.51
CA ARG A 362 2.48 -24.54 10.88
C ARG A 362 1.89 -23.28 11.51
N VAL A 363 0.94 -22.68 10.82
CA VAL A 363 0.15 -21.57 11.31
C VAL A 363 -1.07 -22.14 12.02
N ALA A 364 -1.21 -21.84 13.31
CA ALA A 364 -2.33 -22.31 14.12
C ALA A 364 -3.65 -21.80 13.52
N ALA A 365 -4.73 -22.55 13.78
CA ALA A 365 -6.06 -22.01 13.53
C ALA A 365 -6.20 -20.72 14.32
N ILE A 366 -6.85 -19.72 13.72
CA ILE A 366 -7.43 -18.67 14.55
C ILE A 366 -8.43 -19.44 15.41
N ALA A 367 -8.18 -19.50 16.72
CA ALA A 367 -9.09 -20.16 17.63
C ALA A 367 -10.48 -19.61 17.31
N ALA A 368 -11.38 -20.49 16.85
CA ALA A 368 -12.75 -20.05 16.60
C ALA A 368 -13.20 -19.36 17.88
N PRO A 369 -13.70 -18.11 17.81
CA PRO A 369 -14.26 -17.49 18.99
C PRO A 369 -15.27 -18.49 19.56
N PRO A 370 -15.18 -18.83 20.85
CA PRO A 370 -15.96 -19.92 21.42
C PRO A 370 -17.43 -19.82 20.99
N ALA A 371 -17.97 -20.90 20.42
CA ALA A 371 -19.33 -20.89 19.90
C ALA A 371 -20.32 -20.58 21.04
N ALA A 372 -21.22 -19.62 20.79
CA ALA A 372 -22.13 -19.00 21.77
C ALA A 372 -21.46 -18.11 22.84
N ALA A 373 -20.34 -17.49 22.49
CA ALA A 373 -19.79 -16.36 23.20
C ALA A 373 -20.73 -15.15 23.13
N TRP A 374 -21.11 -14.60 24.28
CA TRP A 374 -21.78 -13.31 24.35
C TRP A 374 -20.88 -12.14 23.91
N TRP A 375 -19.57 -12.39 23.75
CA TRP A 375 -18.60 -11.40 23.34
C TRP A 375 -18.37 -11.39 21.82
N HIS A 376 -17.86 -10.26 21.30
CA HIS A 376 -17.61 -10.11 19.87
C HIS A 376 -16.46 -11.04 19.42
N PRO A 377 -16.59 -11.73 18.27
CA PRO A 377 -15.58 -12.65 17.73
C PRO A 377 -14.16 -12.09 17.62
N LEU A 378 -14.04 -10.78 17.36
CA LEU A 378 -12.76 -10.08 17.21
C LEU A 378 -12.34 -9.30 18.46
N ALA A 379 -13.06 -9.41 19.56
CA ALA A 379 -12.74 -8.67 20.77
C ALA A 379 -11.34 -9.05 21.27
N LEU A 380 -10.49 -8.05 21.53
CA LEU A 380 -9.42 -8.20 22.50
C LEU A 380 -9.99 -8.00 23.91
N ILE A 381 -10.89 -7.01 24.05
CA ILE A 381 -11.61 -6.71 25.28
C ILE A 381 -13.09 -6.55 24.95
N HIS A 382 -13.97 -7.17 25.70
CA HIS A 382 -15.41 -6.88 25.69
C HIS A 382 -15.93 -6.90 27.12
N LEU A 383 -16.37 -5.75 27.62
CA LEU A 383 -16.97 -5.59 28.95
C LEU A 383 -18.48 -5.40 28.77
N ASP A 384 -19.28 -6.22 29.42
CA ASP A 384 -20.74 -6.16 29.38
C ASP A 384 -21.28 -6.00 30.81
N TYR A 385 -21.50 -4.75 31.21
CA TYR A 385 -21.90 -4.40 32.56
C TYR A 385 -23.31 -4.89 32.93
N PRO A 386 -24.35 -4.77 32.07
CA PRO A 386 -25.67 -5.32 32.34
C PRO A 386 -25.68 -6.84 32.49
N GLY A 387 -24.85 -7.53 31.71
CA GLY A 387 -24.67 -8.97 31.80
C GLY A 387 -23.72 -9.43 32.91
N ASP A 388 -23.14 -8.50 33.67
CA ASP A 388 -22.05 -8.70 34.64
C ASP A 388 -21.04 -9.72 34.14
N ARG A 389 -20.29 -9.40 33.09
CA ARG A 389 -19.34 -10.33 32.45
C ARG A 389 -18.27 -9.59 31.66
N ALA A 390 -17.09 -10.20 31.56
CA ALA A 390 -15.93 -9.62 30.88
C ALA A 390 -15.25 -10.65 29.98
N PHE A 391 -14.73 -10.22 28.84
CA PHE A 391 -13.80 -10.95 28.02
C PHE A 391 -12.55 -10.09 27.87
N VAL A 392 -11.38 -10.61 28.28
CA VAL A 392 -10.12 -9.87 28.23
C VAL A 392 -9.01 -10.81 27.76
N ALA A 393 -8.34 -10.44 26.66
CA ALA A 393 -7.16 -11.11 26.13
C ALA A 393 -7.32 -12.64 25.97
N GLY A 394 -8.44 -13.08 25.42
CA GLY A 394 -8.72 -14.51 25.19
C GLY A 394 -9.40 -15.22 26.36
N THR A 395 -9.60 -14.55 27.50
CA THR A 395 -10.21 -15.15 28.70
C THR A 395 -11.59 -14.56 28.95
N ALA A 396 -12.61 -15.42 29.02
CA ALA A 396 -13.94 -15.04 29.49
C ALA A 396 -14.04 -15.19 31.01
N TYR A 397 -14.49 -14.14 31.69
CA TYR A 397 -14.74 -14.10 33.12
C TYR A 397 -16.24 -14.17 33.38
N ALA A 398 -16.62 -14.94 34.39
CA ALA A 398 -18.01 -15.12 34.78
C ALA A 398 -18.66 -13.85 35.36
N SER A 399 -17.85 -12.88 35.81
CA SER A 399 -18.30 -11.56 36.25
C SER A 399 -17.24 -10.48 36.13
N MET A 400 -17.65 -9.20 36.17
CA MET A 400 -16.73 -8.08 36.28
C MET A 400 -15.92 -8.18 37.58
N ALA A 401 -16.55 -8.63 38.68
CA ALA A 401 -15.86 -8.88 39.95
C ALA A 401 -14.77 -9.96 39.81
N ALA A 402 -15.03 -11.05 39.07
CA ALA A 402 -14.04 -12.08 38.80
C ALA A 402 -12.88 -11.56 37.94
N ALA A 403 -13.17 -10.76 36.92
CA ALA A 403 -12.14 -10.11 36.11
C ALA A 403 -11.26 -9.17 36.93
N ARG A 404 -11.85 -8.43 37.88
CA ARG A 404 -11.12 -7.57 38.82
C ARG A 404 -10.25 -8.36 39.80
N ALA A 405 -10.80 -9.43 40.38
CA ALA A 405 -10.05 -10.31 41.28
C ALA A 405 -8.86 -10.98 40.58
N ALA A 406 -8.98 -11.28 39.30
CA ALA A 406 -7.91 -11.82 38.47
C ALA A 406 -6.88 -10.77 38.00
N GLY A 407 -7.10 -9.48 38.29
CA GLY A 407 -6.25 -8.38 37.84
C GLY A 407 -6.36 -8.07 36.34
N ALA A 408 -7.30 -8.71 35.62
CA ALA A 408 -7.55 -8.43 34.21
C ALA A 408 -8.27 -7.09 34.00
N VAL A 409 -9.05 -6.67 34.99
CA VAL A 409 -9.63 -5.31 35.10
C VAL A 409 -9.13 -4.69 36.40
N VAL A 410 -8.37 -3.61 36.32
CA VAL A 410 -7.83 -2.93 37.50
C VAL A 410 -8.75 -1.76 37.85
N GLN A 411 -9.35 -1.80 39.03
CA GLN A 411 -10.20 -0.70 39.50
C GLN A 411 -9.35 0.33 40.25
N THR A 412 -9.19 1.53 39.69
CA THR A 412 -8.43 2.64 40.31
C THR A 412 -9.22 3.93 40.24
N GLY A 413 -9.39 4.64 41.36
CA GLY A 413 -10.14 5.90 41.39
C GLY A 413 -11.61 5.78 40.98
N GLY A 414 -12.21 4.59 41.16
CA GLY A 414 -13.58 4.29 40.73
C GLY A 414 -13.73 3.96 39.23
N LEU A 415 -12.62 3.81 38.51
CA LEU A 415 -12.57 3.54 37.07
C LEU A 415 -12.07 2.13 36.81
N ASP A 416 -12.60 1.49 35.77
CA ASP A 416 -12.07 0.21 35.29
C ASP A 416 -10.99 0.46 34.23
N ARG A 417 -9.78 -0.05 34.47
CA ARG A 417 -8.65 -0.01 33.54
C ARG A 417 -8.30 -1.42 33.08
N VAL A 418 -8.03 -1.62 31.80
CA VAL A 418 -7.63 -2.91 31.25
C VAL A 418 -6.32 -2.73 30.49
N PRO A 419 -5.22 -3.39 30.91
CA PRO A 419 -3.96 -3.35 30.18
C PRO A 419 -4.13 -3.87 28.75
N ILE A 420 -3.53 -3.17 27.79
CA ILE A 420 -3.50 -3.52 26.37
C ILE A 420 -2.04 -3.83 26.02
N ALA A 421 -1.80 -5.04 25.49
CA ALA A 421 -0.52 -5.35 24.86
C ALA A 421 -0.43 -4.63 23.51
N VAL A 422 0.78 -4.17 23.15
CA VAL A 422 1.12 -3.33 21.98
C VAL A 422 0.04 -3.35 20.88
N PRO A 423 -0.64 -2.23 20.61
CA PRO A 423 -1.69 -2.17 19.63
C PRO A 423 -1.15 -2.54 18.24
N ALA A 424 -1.95 -3.28 17.49
CA ALA A 424 -1.73 -3.49 16.07
C ALA A 424 -1.76 -2.14 15.33
N ALA A 425 -1.28 -2.12 14.09
CA ALA A 425 -1.32 -0.94 13.21
C ALA A 425 -2.74 -0.44 12.88
N SER A 426 -3.77 -1.12 13.39
CA SER A 426 -5.18 -0.76 13.31
C SER A 426 -5.91 -1.34 14.51
N TRP A 427 -6.82 -0.55 15.10
CA TRP A 427 -7.71 -1.00 16.16
C TRP A 427 -9.05 -0.27 16.11
N ALA A 428 -10.04 -0.78 16.83
CA ALA A 428 -11.32 -0.13 17.02
C ALA A 428 -11.78 -0.15 18.48
N LEU A 429 -12.43 0.94 18.90
CA LEU A 429 -13.06 1.14 20.19
C LEU A 429 -14.54 1.42 19.97
N VAL A 430 -15.40 0.63 20.62
CA VAL A 430 -16.85 0.78 20.60
C VAL A 430 -17.35 0.90 22.04
N GLY A 431 -18.28 1.82 22.26
CA GLY A 431 -18.91 2.05 23.55
C GLY A 431 -20.41 2.23 23.40
N THR A 432 -21.19 1.58 24.27
CA THR A 432 -22.64 1.75 24.35
C THR A 432 -23.06 2.07 25.78
N GLY A 433 -24.15 2.82 25.92
CA GLY A 433 -24.64 3.23 27.23
C GLY A 433 -25.85 4.16 27.16
N VAL A 434 -26.01 4.94 28.21
CA VAL A 434 -27.01 6.01 28.34
C VAL A 434 -26.29 7.24 28.88
N THR A 435 -26.60 8.43 28.35
CA THR A 435 -26.08 9.72 28.87
C THR A 435 -26.67 10.07 30.23
N GLY A 436 -26.05 11.03 30.93
CA GLY A 436 -26.54 11.53 32.21
C GLY A 436 -27.94 12.16 32.15
N GLY A 437 -28.62 12.23 33.28
CA GLY A 437 -29.91 12.95 33.41
C GLY A 437 -29.78 14.48 33.42
N GLY A 438 -28.57 15.02 33.50
CA GLY A 438 -28.26 16.45 33.44
C GLY A 438 -27.32 16.77 32.27
N LEU A 439 -27.14 18.06 31.97
CA LEU A 439 -26.09 18.47 31.04
C LEU A 439 -24.72 18.34 31.73
N PRO A 440 -23.63 18.04 30.99
CA PRO A 440 -22.30 18.13 31.53
C PRO A 440 -22.04 19.54 32.07
N THR A 441 -21.52 19.65 33.29
CA THR A 441 -21.34 20.95 33.97
C THR A 441 -20.08 21.72 33.55
N VAL A 442 -19.27 21.14 32.67
CA VAL A 442 -17.97 21.69 32.22
C VAL A 442 -17.79 21.44 30.72
N ASN A 443 -17.11 22.37 30.05
CA ASN A 443 -16.75 22.30 28.62
C ASN A 443 -15.62 21.27 28.34
N GLN A 444 -15.51 20.23 29.17
CA GLN A 444 -14.46 19.22 29.11
C GLN A 444 -15.09 17.84 28.93
N PRO A 445 -14.51 16.97 28.08
CA PRO A 445 -15.08 15.65 27.81
C PRO A 445 -15.23 14.80 29.07
N ARG A 446 -16.35 14.08 29.15
CA ARG A 446 -16.63 12.99 30.09
C ARG A 446 -16.62 11.69 29.30
N TYR A 447 -15.63 10.85 29.56
CA TYR A 447 -15.37 9.68 28.70
C TYR A 447 -16.28 8.51 29.06
N LEU A 448 -17.01 8.00 28.07
CA LEU A 448 -17.65 6.69 28.12
C LEU A 448 -16.57 5.60 28.14
N ALA A 449 -15.64 5.68 27.20
CA ALA A 449 -14.46 4.83 27.10
C ALA A 449 -13.30 5.58 26.43
N ALA A 450 -12.07 5.25 26.81
CA ALA A 450 -10.86 5.80 26.21
C ALA A 450 -9.75 4.74 26.14
N VAL A 451 -8.83 4.89 25.20
CA VAL A 451 -7.56 4.17 25.14
C VAL A 451 -6.41 5.16 25.24
N ASP A 452 -5.42 4.83 26.06
CA ASP A 452 -4.45 5.78 26.59
C ASP A 452 -3.08 5.10 26.75
N ASP A 453 -2.00 5.87 26.72
CA ASP A 453 -0.62 5.38 26.91
C ASP A 453 -0.26 5.09 28.37
N GLY A 454 -1.11 5.49 29.32
CA GLY A 454 -0.88 5.30 30.75
C GLY A 454 0.04 6.34 31.38
N ALA A 455 0.47 7.36 30.63
CA ALA A 455 1.17 8.50 31.19
C ALA A 455 0.16 9.41 31.92
N ASP A 456 0.05 9.25 33.24
CA ASP A 456 -0.73 10.17 34.07
C ASP A 456 0.01 11.52 34.16
N GLY A 457 -0.48 12.55 33.46
CA GLY A 457 0.10 13.90 33.44
C GLY A 457 -0.28 14.69 32.18
N ALA A 458 -0.21 16.03 32.22
CA ALA A 458 -0.46 16.88 31.07
C ALA A 458 0.86 17.35 30.41
N PRO A 459 0.90 17.52 29.08
CA PRO A 459 -0.17 17.23 28.12
C PRO A 459 -0.23 15.74 27.74
N VAL A 460 -1.38 15.37 27.20
CA VAL A 460 -1.73 14.00 26.84
C VAL A 460 -1.14 13.69 25.48
N ASP A 461 -0.13 12.83 25.41
CA ASP A 461 0.57 12.57 24.15
C ASP A 461 -0.17 11.55 23.28
N HIS A 462 -0.73 10.48 23.85
CA HIS A 462 -1.44 9.46 23.08
C HIS A 462 -2.77 9.05 23.70
N LEU A 463 -3.88 9.50 23.10
CA LEU A 463 -5.23 9.26 23.63
C LEU A 463 -6.24 9.12 22.51
N ALA A 464 -7.15 8.18 22.63
CA ALA A 464 -8.36 8.16 21.82
C ALA A 464 -9.60 7.84 22.65
N TRP A 465 -10.75 8.41 22.31
CA TRP A 465 -11.89 8.35 23.22
C TRP A 465 -13.26 8.47 22.57
N LEU A 466 -14.26 8.03 23.33
CA LEU A 466 -15.69 8.22 23.13
C LEU A 466 -16.23 8.94 24.36
N ALA A 467 -16.86 10.09 24.20
CA ALA A 467 -17.26 10.97 25.30
C ALA A 467 -18.55 11.76 25.04
N GLU A 468 -19.05 12.39 26.09
CA GLU A 468 -20.00 13.51 26.03
C GLU A 468 -19.27 14.79 26.49
N ALA A 469 -19.60 15.93 25.90
CA ALA A 469 -19.07 17.23 26.30
C ALA A 469 -20.17 18.30 26.25
N LEU A 470 -20.04 19.34 27.08
CA LEU A 470 -20.88 20.53 26.92
C LEU A 470 -20.33 21.37 25.77
N TRP A 471 -21.13 21.66 24.76
CA TRP A 471 -20.82 22.61 23.70
C TRP A 471 -21.41 23.97 24.05
N GLY A 472 -20.54 24.97 24.22
CA GLY A 472 -20.95 26.29 24.68
C GLY A 472 -21.50 26.26 26.11
N THR A 473 -22.73 26.74 26.32
CA THR A 473 -23.36 26.82 27.65
C THR A 473 -24.68 26.05 27.78
N THR A 474 -25.24 25.53 26.68
CA THR A 474 -26.62 25.02 26.66
C THR A 474 -26.80 23.65 26.02
N GLU A 475 -25.81 23.12 25.30
CA GLU A 475 -25.96 21.92 24.50
C GLU A 475 -24.97 20.84 24.93
N ALA A 476 -25.44 19.60 25.07
CA ALA A 476 -24.57 18.45 25.22
C ALA A 476 -24.36 17.82 23.84
N ALA A 477 -23.12 17.49 23.54
CA ALA A 477 -22.73 16.84 22.30
C ALA A 477 -21.91 15.58 22.57
N PHE A 478 -21.98 14.65 21.63
CA PHE A 478 -21.09 13.50 21.62
C PHE A 478 -19.73 13.91 21.04
N ASN A 479 -18.68 13.37 21.61
CA ASN A 479 -17.32 13.75 21.27
C ASN A 479 -16.47 12.50 21.07
N VAL A 480 -15.83 12.40 19.90
CA VAL A 480 -14.87 11.36 19.58
C VAL A 480 -13.57 12.05 19.19
N GLY A 481 -12.44 11.50 19.63
CA GLY A 481 -11.15 12.10 19.32
C GLY A 481 -10.00 11.11 19.35
N VAL A 482 -8.92 11.52 18.70
CA VAL A 482 -7.63 10.83 18.64
C VAL A 482 -6.54 11.90 18.73
N TYR A 483 -5.64 11.77 19.70
CA TYR A 483 -4.41 12.52 19.88
C TYR A 483 -3.22 11.59 19.69
N THR A 484 -2.25 12.04 18.90
CA THR A 484 -0.95 11.40 18.75
C THR A 484 0.10 12.48 18.86
N ASP A 485 1.06 12.31 19.78
CA ASP A 485 2.10 13.28 20.12
C ASP A 485 1.51 14.66 20.47
N GLY A 486 0.38 14.67 21.19
CA GLY A 486 -0.32 15.90 21.59
C GLY A 486 -1.04 16.63 20.45
N VAL A 487 -1.03 16.09 19.23
CA VAL A 487 -1.70 16.67 18.06
C VAL A 487 -3.02 15.95 17.79
N SER A 488 -4.11 16.73 17.67
CA SER A 488 -5.42 16.19 17.28
C SER A 488 -5.36 15.65 15.85
N GLN A 489 -5.73 14.39 15.69
CA GLN A 489 -5.67 13.66 14.42
C GLN A 489 -6.98 13.69 13.63
N LEU A 490 -8.05 14.26 14.20
CA LEU A 490 -9.37 14.35 13.60
C LEU A 490 -9.69 15.79 13.15
N SER A 491 -8.79 16.42 12.40
CA SER A 491 -8.96 17.83 12.02
C SER A 491 -10.11 18.07 11.04
N ASN A 492 -10.50 17.04 10.26
CA ASN A 492 -11.50 17.16 9.20
C ASN A 492 -12.82 16.45 9.50
N ILE A 493 -12.89 15.71 10.61
CA ILE A 493 -14.17 15.27 11.14
C ILE A 493 -14.58 16.44 12.03
N PRO A 494 -15.47 17.37 11.57
CA PRO A 494 -16.02 18.35 12.49
C PRO A 494 -16.44 17.56 13.70
N SER A 495 -16.03 18.02 14.88
CA SER A 495 -16.43 17.45 16.18
C SER A 495 -17.74 16.73 15.98
N ALA A 496 -17.80 15.44 16.30
CA ALA A 496 -18.99 14.61 16.08
C ALA A 496 -20.17 15.05 16.99
N ASP A 497 -20.36 16.36 17.17
CA ASP A 497 -21.60 17.11 17.31
C ASP A 497 -22.58 16.59 16.29
N THR A 498 -23.21 15.49 16.65
CA THR A 498 -24.41 15.09 15.99
C THR A 498 -25.41 16.23 16.09
N SER A 499 -26.13 16.52 15.00
CA SER A 499 -27.36 17.34 15.06
C SER A 499 -28.41 16.77 16.03
N LYS A 500 -28.20 15.54 16.52
CA LYS A 500 -28.86 14.96 17.68
C LYS A 500 -28.23 15.53 18.96
N PRO A 501 -28.97 16.25 19.83
CA PRO A 501 -28.46 16.59 21.15
C PRO A 501 -28.11 15.29 21.90
N ALA A 502 -26.97 15.26 22.59
CA ALA A 502 -26.65 14.25 23.59
C ALA A 502 -27.52 14.49 24.84
N GLY A 503 -28.83 14.55 24.62
CA GLY A 503 -29.83 15.00 25.57
C GLY A 503 -29.82 14.15 26.83
N ARG A 504 -30.66 14.54 27.78
CA ARG A 504 -30.75 13.86 29.07
C ARG A 504 -31.26 12.43 28.87
N SER A 505 -30.54 11.47 29.45
CA SER A 505 -30.93 10.05 29.48
C SER A 505 -31.17 9.42 28.10
N GLN A 506 -30.34 9.77 27.12
CA GLN A 506 -30.42 9.22 25.77
C GLN A 506 -29.53 7.98 25.63
N PRO A 507 -30.01 6.91 24.97
CA PRO A 507 -29.14 5.83 24.54
C PRO A 507 -28.02 6.35 23.64
N VAL A 508 -26.83 5.81 23.79
CA VAL A 508 -25.66 6.15 22.96
C VAL A 508 -24.96 4.88 22.50
N ARG A 509 -24.56 4.86 21.24
CA ARG A 509 -23.70 3.83 20.64
C ARG A 509 -22.69 4.50 19.75
N MET A 510 -21.43 4.51 20.16
CA MET A 510 -20.35 5.20 19.48
C MET A 510 -19.23 4.24 19.12
N GLY A 511 -18.65 4.43 17.95
CA GLY A 511 -17.54 3.64 17.44
C GLY A 511 -16.45 4.53 16.88
N LEU A 512 -15.21 4.16 17.15
CA LEU A 512 -14.01 4.74 16.59
C LEU A 512 -13.14 3.61 16.04
N ARG A 513 -12.65 3.77 14.82
CA ARG A 513 -11.53 2.98 14.31
C ARG A 513 -10.35 3.90 14.09
N ALA A 514 -9.17 3.56 14.60
CA ALA A 514 -7.92 4.24 14.29
C ALA A 514 -6.98 3.30 13.52
N LYS A 515 -6.47 3.79 12.40
CA LYS A 515 -5.48 3.14 11.54
C LYS A 515 -4.58 4.22 10.95
N ALA A 516 -3.33 3.88 10.66
CA ALA A 516 -2.42 4.81 10.00
C ALA A 516 -3.04 5.32 8.69
N ASN A 517 -3.10 6.64 8.56
CA ASN A 517 -3.73 7.37 7.46
C ASN A 517 -5.22 7.04 7.25
N ALA A 518 -5.92 6.53 8.27
CA ALA A 518 -7.37 6.49 8.26
C ALA A 518 -8.02 6.25 9.63
N CYS A 519 -8.92 7.13 10.03
CA CYS A 519 -9.86 6.88 11.11
C CYS A 519 -11.30 6.92 10.63
N ILE A 520 -12.18 6.23 11.35
CA ILE A 520 -13.62 6.22 11.11
C ILE A 520 -14.31 6.50 12.42
N VAL A 521 -15.27 7.41 12.40
CA VAL A 521 -16.20 7.64 13.52
C VAL A 521 -17.58 7.19 13.10
N ALA A 522 -18.25 6.42 13.94
CA ALA A 522 -19.59 5.92 13.71
C ALA A 522 -20.47 6.10 14.96
N MET A 523 -21.77 6.27 14.74
CA MET A 523 -22.77 6.33 15.79
C MET A 523 -24.07 5.67 15.33
N ASP A 524 -24.71 4.92 16.20
CA ASP A 524 -25.98 4.22 15.93
C ASP A 524 -25.93 3.38 14.63
N GLY A 525 -24.77 2.77 14.34
CA GLY A 525 -24.56 1.97 13.12
C GLY A 525 -24.34 2.79 11.84
N VAL A 526 -24.17 4.11 11.94
CA VAL A 526 -23.94 5.02 10.81
C VAL A 526 -22.58 5.68 10.92
N THR A 527 -21.81 5.67 9.83
CA THR A 527 -20.54 6.41 9.76
C THR A 527 -20.80 7.91 9.72
N LEU A 528 -20.28 8.64 10.71
CA LEU A 528 -20.41 10.10 10.82
C LEU A 528 -19.31 10.83 10.06
N GLY A 529 -18.11 10.26 9.99
CA GLY A 529 -16.99 10.88 9.31
C GLY A 529 -15.76 9.98 9.21
N THR A 530 -14.87 10.36 8.33
CA THR A 530 -13.57 9.70 8.10
C THR A 530 -12.49 10.76 7.99
N ASP A 531 -11.33 10.54 8.61
CA ASP A 531 -10.13 11.34 8.38
C ASP A 531 -9.05 10.45 7.76
N VAL A 532 -8.26 11.02 6.85
CA VAL A 532 -7.17 10.34 6.15
C VAL A 532 -5.79 10.67 6.73
N ALA A 533 -5.72 11.58 7.71
CA ALA A 533 -4.48 12.03 8.33
C ALA A 533 -4.23 11.43 9.74
N CYS A 534 -4.88 10.31 10.09
CA CYS A 534 -4.76 9.75 11.43
C CYS A 534 -3.46 8.97 11.64
N ALA A 535 -2.62 9.37 12.60
CA ALA A 535 -1.62 8.50 13.19
C ALA A 535 -2.25 7.57 14.26
N VAL A 536 -1.75 6.35 14.41
CA VAL A 536 -2.21 5.43 15.47
C VAL A 536 -1.50 5.78 16.77
N PRO A 537 -2.21 6.17 17.83
CA PRO A 537 -1.58 6.47 19.12
C PRO A 537 -0.97 5.21 19.74
N ALA A 538 0.16 5.39 20.41
CA ALA A 538 0.78 4.33 21.20
C ALA A 538 0.00 4.13 22.51
N ILE A 539 -0.99 3.24 22.51
CA ILE A 539 -1.87 2.99 23.67
C ILE A 539 -1.40 1.76 24.47
N THR A 540 -1.56 1.80 25.78
CA THR A 540 -1.19 0.71 26.71
C THR A 540 -2.33 0.29 27.62
N GLN A 541 -3.42 1.03 27.66
CA GLN A 541 -4.58 0.72 28.50
C GLN A 541 -5.90 1.17 27.86
N LEU A 542 -6.96 0.41 28.14
CA LEU A 542 -8.35 0.83 28.00
C LEU A 542 -8.80 1.38 29.35
N VAL A 543 -9.55 2.48 29.35
CA VAL A 543 -10.14 3.10 30.53
C VAL A 543 -11.64 3.29 30.29
N VAL A 544 -12.47 2.87 31.25
CA VAL A 544 -13.93 2.96 31.15
C VAL A 544 -14.52 3.85 32.24
N GLY A 545 -15.47 4.70 31.85
CA GLY A 545 -16.26 5.53 32.76
C GLY A 545 -15.60 6.86 33.18
N ASN A 546 -14.35 7.10 32.81
CA ASN A 546 -13.62 8.40 32.76
C ASN A 546 -12.09 8.14 32.79
N ARG A 547 -11.28 9.04 32.24
CA ARG A 547 -9.81 8.98 32.27
C ARG A 547 -9.19 9.72 33.48
N ASP A 548 -9.75 10.85 33.86
CA ASP A 548 -9.13 11.82 34.79
C ASP A 548 -9.28 11.45 36.29
N ASN A 549 -9.08 10.19 36.69
CA ASN A 549 -9.10 9.70 38.09
C ASN A 549 -10.22 10.33 38.95
N GLY A 550 -11.45 10.34 38.44
CA GLY A 550 -12.64 10.80 39.18
C GLY A 550 -12.98 12.29 39.06
N GLY A 551 -12.18 13.12 38.40
CA GLY A 551 -12.51 14.55 38.23
C GLY A 551 -13.73 14.83 37.34
N ARG A 552 -14.07 13.90 36.43
CA ARG A 552 -15.12 14.06 35.40
C ARG A 552 -15.77 12.73 35.00
N PRO A 553 -16.40 11.99 35.94
CA PRO A 553 -17.00 10.70 35.64
C PRO A 553 -18.06 10.83 34.54
N TRP A 554 -18.19 9.77 33.73
CA TRP A 554 -19.38 9.54 32.91
C TRP A 554 -20.62 9.65 33.80
N GLN A 555 -21.59 10.49 33.40
CA GLN A 555 -22.74 10.78 34.27
C GLN A 555 -23.86 9.74 34.17
N GLY A 556 -23.91 9.00 33.07
CA GLY A 556 -24.96 8.02 32.83
C GLY A 556 -24.50 6.59 33.09
N GLN A 557 -25.11 5.63 32.39
CA GLN A 557 -24.80 4.22 32.52
C GLN A 557 -23.90 3.76 31.38
N VAL A 558 -22.86 3.00 31.70
CA VAL A 558 -22.08 2.26 30.70
C VAL A 558 -22.71 0.90 30.53
N HIS A 559 -23.03 0.51 29.30
CA HIS A 559 -23.56 -0.82 29.01
C HIS A 559 -22.45 -1.75 28.53
N GLN A 560 -21.84 -1.41 27.39
CA GLN A 560 -20.81 -2.25 26.79
C GLN A 560 -19.63 -1.43 26.32
N VAL A 561 -18.43 -2.02 26.45
CA VAL A 561 -17.21 -1.50 25.84
C VAL A 561 -16.51 -2.63 25.12
N LEU A 562 -16.23 -2.43 23.84
CA LEU A 562 -15.55 -3.39 22.97
C LEU A 562 -14.28 -2.73 22.42
N PHE A 563 -13.15 -3.40 22.59
CA PHE A 563 -11.88 -3.04 21.96
C PHE A 563 -11.42 -4.19 21.07
N VAL A 564 -11.20 -3.90 19.79
CA VAL A 564 -10.73 -4.85 18.77
C VAL A 564 -9.32 -4.43 18.34
N ASN A 565 -8.34 -5.30 18.57
CA ASN A 565 -6.95 -5.08 18.18
C ASN A 565 -6.62 -5.73 16.83
N ALA A 566 -7.44 -5.42 15.82
CA ALA A 566 -7.34 -5.97 14.48
C ALA A 566 -7.85 -4.96 13.46
N GLU A 567 -7.48 -5.16 12.19
CA GLU A 567 -8.07 -4.41 11.09
C GLU A 567 -9.55 -4.78 10.91
N ILE A 568 -10.42 -3.78 10.99
CA ILE A 568 -11.84 -3.89 10.67
C ILE A 568 -12.26 -2.79 9.69
N ASP A 569 -13.21 -3.12 8.83
CA ASP A 569 -13.80 -2.16 7.90
C ASP A 569 -14.98 -1.38 8.54
N ALA A 570 -15.51 -0.40 7.80
CA ALA A 570 -16.63 0.42 8.26
C ALA A 570 -17.89 -0.42 8.54
N ALA A 571 -18.14 -1.43 7.69
CA ALA A 571 -19.30 -2.31 7.83
C ALA A 571 -19.23 -3.13 9.13
N THR A 572 -18.06 -3.67 9.45
CA THR A 572 -17.79 -4.43 10.68
C THR A 572 -17.90 -3.52 11.90
N LEU A 573 -17.37 -2.29 11.83
CA LEU A 573 -17.54 -1.30 12.91
C LEU A 573 -19.01 -0.96 13.14
N ASN A 574 -19.77 -0.74 12.07
CA ASN A 574 -21.20 -0.42 12.15
C ASN A 574 -22.03 -1.61 12.67
N ALA A 575 -21.70 -2.84 12.25
CA ALA A 575 -22.33 -4.05 12.75
C ALA A 575 -22.03 -4.30 14.24
N ALA A 576 -20.88 -3.84 14.75
CA ALA A 576 -20.59 -3.88 16.18
C ALA A 576 -21.41 -2.87 17.00
N LEU A 577 -22.09 -1.91 16.34
CA LEU A 577 -22.97 -0.91 16.97
C LEU A 577 -24.46 -1.25 16.89
N SER A 578 -24.85 -2.20 16.03
CA SER A 578 -26.25 -2.66 15.88
C SER A 578 -26.59 -3.67 16.96
#